data_AF-A0A8T4Y905-F1
#
_entry.id   AF-A0A8T4Y905-F1
#
_cell.length_a   1.000
_cell.length_b   1.000
_cell.length_c   1.000
_cell.angle_alpha   90.00
_cell.angle_beta   90.00
_cell.angle_gamma   90.00
#
_symmetry.space_group_name_H-M   'P 1'
#
loop_
_entity.id
_entity.type
_entity.pdbx_description
1 polymer ?
#
loop_
_entity_poly.entity_id
_entity_poly.type
_entity_poly.pdbx_seq_one_letter_code
_entity_poly.pdbx_strand_id
1 'polypeptide(L)'
;MGTDTAYFRIERLIKSGAECFICALEDEIERKYFDVYLSELVMDSRAREKIVESRGFCNHHFYKMLTIAAKPESADGHGVALIAKGIIEELIQDLQRYTKNFKVFHQTTSCPACAHLASFMEIYNRKILELLSSRNAEFLKLFINSKGLCFPHFVERAN
;
A
#
# COMPACT_ATOMS: atom_id res chain seq x y z
N MET A 1 -19.92 18.52 -14.00
CA MET A 1 -18.53 18.90 -13.69
C MET A 1 -18.08 18.03 -12.53
N GLY A 2 -17.56 16.84 -12.81
CA GLY A 2 -17.06 15.95 -11.76
C GLY A 2 -15.76 16.55 -11.23
N THR A 3 -15.74 16.90 -9.96
CA THR A 3 -14.51 17.26 -9.24
C THR A 3 -13.53 16.10 -9.38
N ASP A 4 -12.39 16.35 -10.02
CA ASP A 4 -11.36 15.35 -10.24
C ASP A 4 -10.61 15.09 -8.92
N THR A 5 -11.14 14.16 -8.11
CA THR A 5 -10.58 13.82 -6.78
C THR A 5 -9.10 13.44 -6.86
N ALA A 6 -8.65 12.82 -7.95
CA ALA A 6 -7.25 12.46 -8.14
C ALA A 6 -6.38 13.71 -8.33
N TYR A 7 -6.81 14.66 -9.15
CA TYR A 7 -6.13 15.95 -9.31
C TYR A 7 -5.97 16.66 -7.97
N PHE A 8 -7.06 16.86 -7.22
CA PHE A 8 -7.01 17.58 -5.95
C PHE A 8 -6.11 16.89 -4.92
N ARG A 9 -6.09 15.56 -4.91
CA ARG A 9 -5.21 14.81 -3.99
C ARG A 9 -3.74 15.00 -4.35
N ILE A 10 -3.38 14.92 -5.63
CA ILE A 10 -2.01 15.19 -6.11
C ILE A 10 -1.62 16.64 -5.81
N GLU A 11 -2.50 17.58 -6.12
CA GLU A 11 -2.28 19.01 -5.88
C GLU A 11 -1.98 19.28 -4.40
N ARG A 12 -2.78 18.71 -3.49
CA ARG A 12 -2.58 18.83 -2.05
C ARG A 12 -1.21 18.30 -1.61
N LEU A 13 -0.76 17.17 -2.14
CA LEU A 13 0.52 16.55 -1.78
C LEU A 13 1.72 17.35 -2.31
N ILE A 14 1.59 17.98 -3.48
CA ILE A 14 2.61 18.91 -3.96
C ILE A 14 2.65 20.15 -3.06
N LYS A 15 1.48 20.72 -2.74
CA LYS A 15 1.36 21.91 -1.88
C LYS A 15 1.81 21.67 -0.44
N SER A 16 1.78 20.43 0.06
CA SER A 16 2.30 20.09 1.39
C SER A 16 3.83 20.09 1.47
N GLY A 17 4.53 20.33 0.35
CA GLY A 17 6.00 20.42 0.33
C GLY A 17 6.70 19.06 0.42
N ALA A 18 6.04 17.98 0.01
CA ALA A 18 6.62 16.64 -0.04
C ALA A 18 7.87 16.63 -0.93
N GLU A 19 8.93 15.93 -0.50
CA GLU A 19 10.16 15.73 -1.29
C GLU A 19 9.85 15.02 -2.62
N CYS A 20 9.03 13.98 -2.55
CA CYS A 20 8.44 13.30 -3.70
C CYS A 20 6.95 13.12 -3.42
N PHE A 21 6.09 13.79 -4.19
CA PHE A 21 4.64 13.70 -3.98
C PHE A 21 4.09 12.30 -4.29
N ILE A 22 4.78 11.50 -5.12
CA ILE A 22 4.43 10.11 -5.39
C ILE A 22 4.74 9.23 -4.17
N CYS A 23 5.91 9.36 -3.55
CA CYS A 23 6.21 8.66 -2.29
C CYS A 23 5.16 9.00 -1.21
N ALA A 24 4.81 10.28 -1.09
CA ALA A 24 3.80 10.71 -0.13
C ALA A 24 2.41 10.14 -0.45
N LEU A 25 2.05 10.04 -1.73
CA LEU A 25 0.80 9.43 -2.18
C LEU A 25 0.75 7.93 -1.86
N GLU A 26 1.82 7.19 -2.18
CA GLU A 26 1.92 5.75 -1.89
C GLU A 26 1.84 5.50 -0.39
N ASP A 27 2.57 6.27 0.42
CA ASP A 27 2.52 6.19 1.88
C ASP A 27 1.10 6.45 2.42
N GLU A 28 0.40 7.45 1.88
CA GLU A 28 -0.98 7.75 2.29
C GLU A 28 -1.96 6.63 1.91
N ILE A 29 -1.82 6.02 0.72
CA ILE A 29 -2.65 4.89 0.29
C ILE A 29 -2.43 3.68 1.19
N GLU A 30 -1.17 3.33 1.47
CA GLU A 30 -0.83 2.19 2.32
C GLU A 30 -1.26 2.40 3.77
N ARG A 31 -1.04 3.60 4.33
CA ARG A 31 -1.52 3.93 5.67
C ARG A 31 -3.03 3.79 5.76
N LYS A 32 -3.76 4.37 4.80
CA LYS A 32 -5.21 4.28 4.80
C LYS A 32 -5.71 2.84 4.68
N TYR A 33 -5.03 2.01 3.89
CA TYR A 33 -5.32 0.58 3.78
C TYR A 33 -5.22 -0.11 5.16
N PHE A 34 -4.11 0.07 5.87
CA PHE A 34 -3.93 -0.55 7.19
C PHE A 34 -4.81 0.06 8.26
N ASP A 35 -5.05 1.36 8.24
CA ASP A 35 -5.95 2.03 9.19
C ASP A 35 -7.34 1.40 9.10
N VAL A 36 -7.90 1.34 7.88
CA VAL A 36 -9.21 0.70 7.63
C VAL A 36 -9.17 -0.77 8.00
N TYR A 37 -8.11 -1.48 7.62
CA TYR A 37 -8.02 -2.91 7.92
C TYR A 37 -8.05 -3.16 9.43
N LEU A 38 -7.24 -2.44 10.20
CA LEU A 38 -7.11 -2.62 11.64
C LEU A 38 -8.33 -2.11 12.41
N SER A 39 -9.00 -1.04 11.95
CA SER A 39 -10.16 -0.48 12.65
C SER A 39 -11.48 -1.17 12.31
N GLU A 40 -11.66 -1.63 11.07
CA GLU A 40 -12.97 -2.09 10.57
C GLU A 40 -12.96 -3.57 10.15
N LEU A 41 -11.88 -4.06 9.55
CA LEU A 41 -11.88 -5.36 8.87
C LEU A 41 -11.22 -6.48 9.66
N VAL A 42 -10.40 -6.18 10.66
CA VAL A 42 -9.59 -7.21 11.32
C VAL A 42 -10.44 -8.23 12.08
N MET A 43 -11.64 -7.84 12.50
CA MET A 43 -12.61 -8.76 13.13
C MET A 43 -13.48 -9.51 12.11
N ASP A 44 -13.49 -9.11 10.83
CA ASP A 44 -14.16 -9.84 9.76
C ASP A 44 -13.35 -11.09 9.34
N SER A 45 -14.00 -12.26 9.40
CA SER A 45 -13.33 -13.54 9.11
C SER A 45 -12.89 -13.65 7.66
N ARG A 46 -13.69 -13.16 6.71
CA ARG A 46 -13.37 -13.22 5.27
C ARG A 46 -12.20 -12.30 4.93
N ALA A 47 -12.13 -11.14 5.55
CA ALA A 47 -11.01 -10.21 5.39
C ALA A 47 -9.71 -10.80 5.96
N ARG A 48 -9.78 -11.53 7.07
CA ARG A 48 -8.62 -12.27 7.62
C ARG A 48 -8.21 -13.44 6.74
N GLU A 49 -9.17 -14.25 6.28
CA GLU A 49 -8.92 -15.40 5.40
C GLU A 49 -8.11 -15.00 4.15
N LYS A 50 -8.47 -13.89 3.49
CA LYS A 50 -7.70 -13.37 2.35
C LYS A 50 -6.23 -13.10 2.66
N ILE A 51 -5.92 -12.62 3.86
CA ILE A 51 -4.53 -12.42 4.28
C ILE A 51 -3.84 -13.76 4.53
N VAL A 52 -4.50 -14.69 5.22
CA VAL A 52 -3.94 -16.01 5.55
C VAL A 52 -3.69 -16.84 4.29
N GLU A 53 -4.63 -16.85 3.35
CA GLU A 53 -4.49 -17.44 2.01
C GLU A 53 -3.29 -16.86 1.28
N SER A 54 -3.05 -15.56 1.45
CA SER A 54 -1.90 -14.89 0.84
C SER A 54 -0.55 -15.18 1.51
N ARG A 55 -0.54 -16.00 2.58
CA ARG A 55 0.60 -16.22 3.48
C ARG A 55 1.11 -14.91 4.10
N GLY A 56 0.22 -13.95 4.31
CA GLY A 56 0.49 -12.67 4.95
C GLY A 56 0.94 -11.55 4.01
N PHE A 57 1.47 -10.50 4.62
CA PHE A 57 2.05 -9.35 3.93
C PHE A 57 3.54 -9.55 3.67
N CYS A 58 4.11 -8.87 2.68
CA CYS A 58 5.56 -8.83 2.51
C CYS A 58 6.23 -8.18 3.72
N ASN A 59 7.55 -8.38 3.91
CA ASN A 59 8.27 -7.84 5.07
C ASN A 59 8.07 -6.33 5.26
N HIS A 60 8.06 -5.57 4.16
CA HIS A 60 7.82 -4.12 4.20
C HIS A 60 6.42 -3.79 4.74
N HIS A 61 5.38 -4.40 4.18
CA HIS A 61 4.00 -4.15 4.54
C HIS A 61 3.62 -4.70 5.92
N PHE A 62 4.19 -5.83 6.32
CA PHE A 62 4.02 -6.35 7.67
C PHE A 62 4.63 -5.39 8.71
N TYR A 63 5.85 -4.90 8.48
CA TYR A 63 6.46 -3.90 9.36
C TYR A 63 5.62 -2.61 9.41
N LYS A 64 5.13 -2.14 8.26
CA LYS A 64 4.26 -0.96 8.20
C LYS A 64 2.99 -1.14 9.03
N MET A 65 2.31 -2.28 8.90
CA MET A 65 1.16 -2.64 9.74
C MET A 65 1.49 -2.59 11.23
N LEU A 66 2.63 -3.17 11.66
CA LEU A 66 3.08 -3.12 13.05
C LEU A 66 3.27 -1.68 13.54
N THR A 67 3.92 -0.83 12.74
CA THR A 67 4.14 0.58 13.13
C THR A 67 2.85 1.37 13.24
N ILE A 68 1.83 1.02 12.46
CA ILE A 68 0.51 1.65 12.53
C ILE A 68 -0.22 1.15 13.77
N ALA A 69 -0.26 -0.16 13.99
CA ALA A 69 -0.92 -0.78 15.14
C ALA A 69 -0.31 -0.39 16.50
N ALA A 70 0.96 0.04 16.54
CA ALA A 70 1.62 0.49 17.76
C ALA A 70 1.18 1.89 18.24
N LYS A 71 0.37 2.61 17.46
CA LYS A 71 -0.12 3.94 17.85
C LYS A 71 -1.21 3.85 18.92
N PRO A 72 -1.26 4.80 19.89
CA PRO A 72 -2.28 4.80 20.94
C PRO A 72 -3.73 4.89 20.44
N GLU A 73 -3.90 5.43 19.24
CA GLU A 73 -5.18 5.69 18.58
C GLU A 73 -5.70 4.48 17.78
N SER A 74 -4.86 3.46 17.60
CA SER A 74 -5.19 2.24 16.88
C SER A 74 -5.83 1.21 17.81
N ALA A 75 -6.63 0.30 17.23
CA ALA A 75 -7.16 -0.85 17.95
C ALA A 75 -6.01 -1.61 18.65
N ASP A 76 -6.31 -2.21 19.80
CA ASP A 76 -5.33 -3.01 20.54
C ASP A 76 -4.66 -4.03 19.60
N GLY A 77 -3.38 -4.35 19.86
CA GLY A 77 -2.58 -5.26 19.01
C GLY A 77 -3.19 -6.66 18.79
N HIS A 78 -4.36 -6.92 19.37
CA HIS A 78 -5.25 -8.05 19.12
C HIS A 78 -5.44 -8.32 17.62
N GLY A 79 -5.71 -7.29 16.82
CA GLY A 79 -5.95 -7.48 15.38
C GLY A 79 -4.74 -8.08 14.66
N VAL A 80 -3.55 -7.54 14.96
CA VAL A 80 -2.27 -8.05 14.46
C VAL A 80 -2.03 -9.48 14.95
N ALA A 81 -2.31 -9.76 16.23
CA ALA A 81 -2.13 -11.09 16.82
C ALA A 81 -3.02 -12.14 16.15
N LEU A 82 -4.28 -11.81 15.83
CA LEU A 82 -5.19 -12.71 15.10
C LEU A 82 -4.67 -13.06 13.71
N ILE A 83 -4.19 -12.07 12.96
CA ILE A 83 -3.62 -12.28 11.63
C ILE A 83 -2.36 -13.15 11.73
N ALA A 84 -1.43 -12.80 12.63
CA ALA A 84 -0.20 -13.54 12.84
C ALA A 84 -0.47 -14.99 13.22
N LYS A 85 -1.41 -15.23 14.15
CA LYS A 85 -1.86 -16.57 14.53
C LYS A 85 -2.38 -17.35 13.32
N GLY A 86 -3.28 -16.77 12.53
CA GLY A 86 -3.84 -17.43 11.35
C GLY A 86 -2.77 -17.80 10.32
N ILE A 87 -1.82 -16.89 10.05
CA ILE A 87 -0.68 -17.17 9.15
C ILE A 87 0.18 -18.31 9.70
N ILE A 88 0.54 -18.28 10.99
CA ILE A 88 1.39 -19.31 11.60
C ILE A 88 0.70 -20.68 11.59
N GLU A 89 -0.58 -20.75 11.94
CA GLU A 89 -1.36 -22.00 11.92
C GLU A 89 -1.37 -22.63 10.52
N GLU A 90 -1.54 -21.81 9.48
CA GLU A 90 -1.53 -22.24 8.09
C GLU A 90 -0.14 -22.67 7.61
N LEU A 91 0.92 -21.94 8.00
CA LEU A 91 2.31 -22.34 7.72
C LEU A 91 2.69 -23.67 8.40
N ILE A 92 2.22 -23.91 9.62
CA ILE A 92 2.40 -25.19 10.32
C ILE A 92 1.74 -26.33 9.53
N GLN A 93 0.51 -26.12 9.04
CA GLN A 93 -0.17 -27.12 8.22
C GLN A 93 0.59 -27.43 6.93
N ASP A 94 1.10 -26.40 6.25
CA ASP A 94 1.92 -26.59 5.05
C ASP A 94 3.20 -27.39 5.37
N LEU A 95 3.90 -27.06 6.46
CA LEU A 95 5.09 -27.77 6.91
C LEU A 95 4.80 -29.25 7.21
N GLN A 96 3.68 -29.53 7.90
CA GLN A 96 3.25 -30.90 8.20
C GLN A 96 2.95 -31.71 6.93
N ARG A 97 2.45 -31.07 5.87
CA ARG A 97 2.22 -31.72 4.56
C ARG A 97 3.52 -32.00 3.81
N TYR A 98 4.57 -31.21 4.01
CA TYR A 98 5.86 -31.32 3.32
C TYR A 98 6.92 -32.08 4.14
N THR A 99 6.74 -33.38 4.36
CA THR A 99 7.71 -34.22 5.08
C THR A 99 8.90 -34.72 4.24
N LYS A 100 9.02 -34.37 2.96
CA LYS A 100 10.07 -34.94 2.08
C LYS A 100 10.88 -33.98 1.19
N ASN A 101 10.50 -32.70 1.02
CA ASN A 101 11.27 -31.74 0.23
C ASN A 101 11.00 -30.32 0.73
N PHE A 102 11.90 -29.77 1.54
CA PHE A 102 11.80 -28.42 2.10
C PHE A 102 12.14 -27.40 1.00
N LYS A 103 11.13 -26.84 0.32
CA LYS A 103 11.30 -25.59 -0.44
C LYS A 103 11.02 -24.42 0.49
N VAL A 104 11.93 -23.44 0.49
CA VAL A 104 11.79 -22.20 1.25
C VAL A 104 10.42 -21.58 0.98
N PHE A 105 9.65 -21.30 2.03
CA PHE A 105 8.39 -20.57 1.92
C PHE A 105 8.66 -19.20 1.29
N HIS A 106 8.28 -19.06 0.03
CA HIS A 106 8.05 -17.76 -0.58
C HIS A 106 6.55 -17.50 -0.53
N GLN A 107 6.18 -16.23 -0.39
CA GLN A 107 4.82 -15.77 -0.65
C GLN A 107 4.42 -16.29 -2.04
N THR A 108 3.54 -17.29 -2.08
CA THR A 108 3.09 -17.94 -3.33
C THR A 108 2.14 -17.05 -4.12
N THR A 109 1.56 -16.07 -3.43
CA THR A 109 0.63 -15.06 -3.92
C THR A 109 1.14 -13.66 -3.60
N SER A 110 0.77 -12.67 -4.42
CA SER A 110 1.11 -11.26 -4.18
C SER A 110 0.59 -10.79 -2.81
N CYS A 111 1.43 -10.07 -2.06
CA CYS A 111 1.05 -9.35 -0.85
C CYS A 111 -0.23 -8.51 -1.09
N PRO A 112 -1.28 -8.63 -0.23
CA PRO A 112 -2.54 -7.91 -0.43
C PRO A 112 -2.38 -6.38 -0.40
N ALA A 113 -1.48 -5.86 0.45
CA ALA A 113 -1.19 -4.42 0.51
C ALA A 113 -0.43 -3.94 -0.75
N CYS A 114 0.51 -4.73 -1.29
CA CYS A 114 1.13 -4.44 -2.58
C CYS A 114 0.08 -4.38 -3.70
N ALA A 115 -0.83 -5.36 -3.75
CA ALA A 115 -1.87 -5.43 -4.78
C ALA A 115 -2.84 -4.24 -4.69
N HIS A 116 -3.20 -3.84 -3.46
CA HIS A 116 -4.01 -2.66 -3.21
C HIS A 116 -3.29 -1.37 -3.62
N LEU A 117 -2.01 -1.23 -3.28
CA LEU A 117 -1.23 -0.07 -3.71
C LEU A 117 -1.17 0.01 -5.23
N ALA A 118 -0.85 -1.10 -5.91
CA ALA A 118 -0.72 -1.13 -7.36
C ALA A 118 -2.02 -0.71 -8.07
N SER A 119 -3.18 -1.19 -7.61
CA SER A 119 -4.46 -0.85 -8.24
C SER A 119 -4.82 0.63 -8.08
N PHE A 120 -4.53 1.23 -6.93
CA PHE A 120 -4.71 2.66 -6.74
C PHE A 120 -3.73 3.46 -7.59
N MET A 121 -2.45 3.07 -7.58
CA MET A 121 -1.41 3.79 -8.31
C MET A 121 -1.63 3.74 -9.82
N GLU A 122 -2.28 2.72 -10.37
CA GLU A 122 -2.69 2.72 -11.79
C GLU A 122 -3.56 3.94 -12.15
N ILE A 123 -4.51 4.28 -11.28
CA ILE A 123 -5.42 5.42 -11.48
C ILE A 123 -4.64 6.74 -11.41
N TYR A 124 -3.80 6.91 -10.38
CA TYR A 124 -3.02 8.14 -10.22
C TYR A 124 -1.97 8.29 -11.32
N ASN A 125 -1.33 7.21 -11.75
CA ASN A 125 -0.34 7.25 -12.82
C ASN A 125 -0.97 7.72 -14.12
N ARG A 126 -2.13 7.15 -14.48
CA ARG A 126 -2.90 7.60 -15.64
C ARG A 126 -3.23 9.08 -15.57
N LYS A 127 -3.65 9.56 -14.39
CA LYS A 127 -3.95 10.97 -14.18
C LYS A 127 -2.71 11.86 -14.28
N ILE A 128 -1.60 11.48 -13.69
CA ILE A 128 -0.34 12.22 -13.77
C ILE A 128 0.12 12.32 -15.23
N LEU A 129 0.08 11.21 -15.98
CA LEU A 129 0.44 11.19 -17.40
C LEU A 129 -0.48 12.10 -18.23
N GLU A 130 -1.78 12.08 -17.96
CA GLU A 130 -2.75 12.98 -18.59
C GLU A 130 -2.42 14.45 -18.30
N LEU A 131 -2.14 14.81 -17.04
CA LEU A 131 -1.82 16.18 -16.63
C LEU A 131 -0.51 16.70 -17.23
N LEU A 132 0.50 15.83 -17.34
CA LEU A 132 1.78 16.15 -17.98
C LEU A 132 1.64 16.26 -19.51
N SER A 133 0.89 15.35 -20.15
CA SER A 133 0.76 15.29 -21.61
C SER A 133 -0.16 16.38 -22.17
N SER A 134 -1.22 16.74 -21.44
CA SER A 134 -2.17 17.80 -21.82
C SER A 134 -1.59 19.22 -21.76
N ARG A 135 -0.32 19.37 -21.35
CA ARG A 135 0.33 20.66 -21.08
C ARG A 135 -0.52 21.58 -20.22
N ASN A 136 -1.20 21.02 -19.22
CA ASN A 136 -1.98 21.80 -18.26
C ASN A 136 -1.04 22.83 -17.60
N ALA A 137 -1.19 24.10 -17.96
CA ALA A 137 -0.24 25.15 -17.57
C ALA A 137 -0.24 25.39 -16.06
N GLU A 138 -1.37 25.16 -15.38
CA GLU A 138 -1.48 25.26 -13.93
C GLU A 138 -0.73 24.11 -13.25
N PHE A 139 -0.98 22.87 -13.67
CA PHE A 139 -0.30 21.71 -13.12
C PHE A 139 1.20 21.72 -13.40
N LEU A 140 1.63 22.14 -14.60
CA LEU A 140 3.06 22.25 -14.93
C LEU A 140 3.76 23.27 -14.04
N LYS A 141 3.13 24.43 -13.78
CA LYS A 141 3.68 25.41 -12.81
C LYS A 141 3.77 24.81 -11.42
N LEU A 142 2.75 24.07 -10.99
CA LEU A 142 2.72 23.40 -9.69
C LEU A 142 3.85 22.36 -9.58
N PHE A 143 4.03 21.54 -10.61
CA PHE A 143 5.06 20.50 -10.68
C PHE A 143 6.48 21.09 -10.71
N ILE A 144 6.73 22.14 -11.52
CA ILE A 144 8.04 22.82 -11.61
C ILE A 144 8.42 23.45 -10.27
N ASN A 145 7.45 23.99 -9.53
CA ASN A 145 7.68 24.59 -8.22
C ASN A 145 7.71 23.56 -7.07
N SER A 146 7.45 22.28 -7.37
CA SER A 146 7.57 21.21 -6.38
C SER A 146 9.03 20.82 -6.17
N LYS A 147 9.30 20.02 -5.14
CA LYS A 147 10.64 19.42 -4.93
C LYS A 147 10.95 18.30 -5.93
N GLY A 148 9.99 17.92 -6.76
CA GLY A 148 10.14 16.95 -7.84
C GLY A 148 9.78 15.52 -7.43
N LEU A 149 10.43 14.57 -8.09
CA LEU A 149 10.27 13.13 -7.88
C LEU A 149 11.59 12.53 -7.42
N CYS A 150 11.53 11.51 -6.56
CA CYS A 150 12.72 10.75 -6.22
C CYS A 150 13.19 9.95 -7.45
N PHE A 151 14.48 9.63 -7.50
CA PHE A 151 15.07 8.92 -8.64
C PHE A 151 14.31 7.61 -8.99
N PRO A 152 13.93 6.74 -8.02
CA PRO A 152 13.10 5.57 -8.31
C PRO A 152 11.79 5.92 -9.02
N HIS A 153 11.00 6.88 -8.50
CA HIS A 153 9.73 7.27 -9.11
C HIS A 153 9.89 8.06 -10.41
N PHE A 154 11.04 8.64 -10.66
CA PHE A 154 11.36 9.24 -11.95
C PHE A 154 11.68 8.17 -13.00
N VAL A 155 12.51 7.18 -12.66
CA VAL A 155 13.02 6.17 -13.61
C VAL A 155 12.05 5.02 -13.86
N GLU A 156 11.37 4.52 -12.82
CA GLU A 156 10.34 3.48 -12.96
C GLU A 156 9.18 3.92 -13.87
N ARG A 157 9.11 5.22 -14.19
CA ARG A 157 8.02 5.84 -14.94
C ARG A 157 8.48 6.54 -16.22
N ALA A 158 9.77 6.44 -16.56
CA ALA A 158 10.33 6.94 -17.81
C ALA A 158 10.39 5.88 -18.93
N ASN A 159 10.02 4.62 -18.62
CA ASN A 159 9.94 3.49 -19.55
C ASN A 159 8.50 3.02 -19.73
#